data_AF-A0A925ULQ2-F1
#
_entry.id   AF-A0A925ULQ2-F1
#
_cell.length_a   1.000
_cell.length_b   1.000
_cell.length_c   1.000
_cell.angle_alpha   90.00
_cell.angle_beta   90.00
_cell.angle_gamma   90.00
#
_symmetry.space_group_name_H-M   'P 1'
#
loop_
_entity.id
_entity.type
_entity.pdbx_description
1 polymer ?
#
loop_
_entity_poly.entity_id
_entity_poly.type
_entity_poly.pdbx_seq_one_letter_code
_entity_poly.pdbx_strand_id
1 'polypeptide(L)' 'QYNFVEYVNLVRVNKAKELLMDSKFSIKDVSDKVGFINYNTFSRVFKKYAGVSAKQYRYEQGIKAGDDIQE' A
#
# COMPACT_ATOMS: atom_id res chain seq x y z
N GLN A 1 -4.69 -21.31 9.48
CA GLN A 1 -6.01 -20.95 8.91
C GLN A 1 -6.14 -19.44 8.99
N TYR A 2 -6.45 -18.75 7.89
CA TYR A 2 -6.69 -17.31 7.93
C TYR A 2 -8.09 -17.02 8.47
N ASN A 3 -8.21 -16.07 9.39
CA ASN A 3 -9.52 -15.55 9.74
C ASN A 3 -10.02 -14.56 8.66
N PHE A 4 -11.30 -14.19 8.73
CA PHE A 4 -11.92 -13.29 7.76
C PHE A 4 -11.18 -11.96 7.61
N VAL A 5 -10.75 -11.35 8.72
CA VAL A 5 -10.02 -10.08 8.72
C VAL A 5 -8.66 -10.22 8.02
N GLU A 6 -7.95 -11.32 8.26
CA GLU A 6 -6.67 -11.59 7.59
C GLU A 6 -6.83 -11.79 6.09
N TYR A 7 -7.89 -12.48 5.66
CA TYR A 7 -8.21 -12.64 4.24
C TYR A 7 -8.52 -11.29 3.57
N VAL A 8 -9.37 -10.47 4.20
CA VAL A 8 -9.68 -9.11 3.70
C VAL A 8 -8.41 -8.27 3.61
N ASN A 9 -7.54 -8.32 4.62
CA ASN A 9 -6.28 -7.58 4.59
C ASN A 9 -5.35 -8.07 3.46
N LEU A 10 -5.28 -9.38 3.22
CA LEU A 10 -4.52 -9.92 2.10
C LEU A 10 -5.03 -9.39 0.75
N VAL A 11 -6.34 -9.41 0.54
CA VAL A 11 -6.97 -8.86 -0.69
C VAL A 11 -6.68 -7.37 -0.84
N ARG A 12 -6.83 -6.58 0.22
CA ARG A 12 -6.54 -5.14 0.21
C ARG A 12 -5.06 -4.85 -0.11
N VAL A 13 -4.14 -5.61 0.47
CA VAL A 13 -2.70 -5.45 0.22
C VAL A 13 -2.34 -5.82 -1.22
N ASN A 14 -2.92 -6.89 -1.77
CA ASN A 14 -2.71 -7.24 -3.17
C ASN A 14 -3.21 -6.12 -4.10
N LYS A 15 -4.39 -5.55 -3.82
CA LYS A 15 -4.88 -4.40 -4.60
C LYS A 15 -4.00 -3.16 -4.43
N ALA A 16 -3.47 -2.93 -3.24
CA ALA A 16 -2.55 -1.82 -2.98
C ALA A 16 -1.27 -1.95 -3.80
N LYS A 17 -0.70 -3.16 -3.94
CA LYS A 17 0.47 -3.40 -4.80
C LYS A 17 0.22 -3.00 -6.25
N GLU A 18 -0.94 -3.36 -6.81
CA GLU A 18 -1.34 -2.95 -8.17
C GLU A 18 -1.42 -1.43 -8.31
N LEU A 19 -2.08 -0.75 -7.36
CA LEU A 19 -2.23 0.71 -7.40
C LEU A 19 -0.91 1.45 -7.16
N LEU A 20 0.03 0.86 -6.40
CA LEU A 20 1.34 1.46 -6.14
C LEU A 20 2.20 1.57 -7.41
N MET A 21 1.92 0.76 -8.44
CA MET A 21 2.57 0.81 -9.75
C MET A 21 2.15 2.01 -10.60
N ASP A 22 1.03 2.67 -10.27
CA ASP A 22 0.57 3.87 -10.96
C ASP A 22 1.11 5.11 -10.22
N SER A 23 1.95 5.89 -10.90
CA SER A 23 2.57 7.11 -10.35
C SER A 23 1.56 8.23 -10.07
N LYS A 24 0.32 8.11 -10.57
CA LYS A 24 -0.77 9.07 -10.33
C LYS A 24 -1.32 9.02 -8.90
N PHE A 25 -1.09 7.93 -8.17
CA PHE A 25 -1.61 7.79 -6.81
C PHE A 25 -0.52 7.99 -5.78
N SER A 26 -0.73 8.88 -4.81
CA SER A 26 0.13 8.91 -3.61
C SER A 26 -0.06 7.63 -2.80
N ILE A 27 0.89 7.31 -1.92
CA ILE A 27 0.74 6.14 -1.02
C ILE A 27 -0.50 6.31 -0.12
N LYS A 28 -0.82 7.56 0.25
CA LYS A 28 -2.01 7.89 1.02
C LYS A 28 -3.30 7.67 0.20
N ASP A 29 -3.33 8.07 -1.07
CA ASP A 29 -4.48 7.77 -1.93
C ASP A 29 -4.69 6.27 -2.09
N VAL A 30 -3.61 5.50 -2.20
CA VAL A 30 -3.68 4.04 -2.23
C VAL A 30 -4.28 3.50 -0.95
N SER A 31 -3.87 3.99 0.24
CA SER A 31 -4.44 3.52 1.51
C SER A 31 -5.95 3.77 1.58
N ASP A 32 -6.38 4.96 1.14
CA ASP A 32 -7.79 5.37 1.16
C ASP A 32 -8.60 4.52 0.15
N LYS A 33 -8.06 4.30 -1.06
CA LYS A 33 -8.70 3.51 -2.13
C LYS A 33 -8.87 2.02 -1.81
N VAL A 34 -7.96 1.44 -1.03
CA VAL A 34 -8.08 0.02 -0.61
C VAL A 34 -8.83 -0.14 0.72
N GLY A 35 -9.47 0.93 1.21
CA GLY A 35 -10.43 0.88 2.30
C GLY A 35 -9.82 0.87 3.69
N PHE A 36 -8.62 1.44 3.87
CA PHE A 36 -8.11 1.76 5.21
C PHE A 36 -8.50 3.17 5.59
N ILE A 37 -9.18 3.30 6.73
CA ILE A 37 -9.55 4.61 7.30
C ILE A 37 -8.31 5.32 7.88
N ASN A 38 -7.37 4.54 8.41
CA ASN A 38 -6.18 5.06 9.07
C ASN A 38 -4.92 4.60 8.33
N TYR A 39 -4.12 5.57 7.88
CA TYR A 39 -2.85 5.33 7.20
C TYR A 39 -1.86 4.48 8.01
N ASN A 40 -1.80 4.67 9.34
CA ASN A 40 -0.91 3.87 10.19
C ASN A 40 -1.33 2.39 10.22
N THR A 41 -2.63 2.12 10.18
CA THR A 41 -3.15 0.75 10.05
C THR A 41 -2.76 0.16 8.70
N PHE A 42 -2.96 0.91 7.60
CA PHE A 42 -2.51 0.50 6.27
C PHE A 42 -1.01 0.18 6.26
N SER A 43 -0.17 1.08 6.77
CA SER A 43 1.29 0.92 6.75
C SER A 43 1.73 -0.35 7.50
N ARG A 44 1.18 -0.60 8.69
CA ARG A 44 1.45 -1.82 9.47
C ARG A 44 0.98 -3.08 8.75
N VAL A 45 -0.23 -3.07 8.21
CA VAL A 45 -0.82 -4.22 7.50
C VAL A 45 -0.05 -4.48 6.20
N PHE A 46 0.18 -3.48 5.37
CA PHE A 46 0.95 -3.60 4.14
C PHE A 46 2.33 -4.20 4.42
N LYS A 47 3.08 -3.66 5.39
CA LYS A 47 4.39 -4.21 5.76
C LYS A 47 4.31 -5.66 6.24
N LYS A 48 3.30 -6.01 7.05
CA LYS A 48 3.09 -7.39 7.51
C LYS A 48 2.92 -8.38 6.34
N TYR A 49 2.13 -8.03 5.32
CA TYR A 49 1.80 -8.94 4.22
C TYR A 49 2.73 -8.82 3.00
N ALA A 50 3.36 -7.67 2.78
CA ALA A 50 4.27 -7.43 1.66
C ALA A 50 5.75 -7.62 2.02
N GLY A 51 6.10 -7.67 3.31
CA GLY A 51 7.48 -7.78 3.82
C GLY A 51 8.23 -6.44 3.87
N VAL A 52 7.83 -5.47 3.05
CA VAL A 52 8.42 -4.13 2.97
C VAL A 52 7.35 -3.04 3.12
N SER A 53 7.74 -1.80 3.40
CA SER A 53 6.79 -0.68 3.44
C SER A 53 6.22 -0.40 2.05
N ALA A 54 5.05 0.25 1.95
CA ALA A 54 4.47 0.64 0.66
C ALA A 54 5.40 1.58 -0.13
N LYS A 55 6.13 2.47 0.56
CA LYS A 55 7.14 3.37 -0.04
C LYS A 55 8.30 2.57 -0.62
N GLN A 56 8.84 1.64 0.15
CA GLN A 56 9.94 0.78 -0.29
C GLN A 56 9.51 -0.10 -1.46
N TYR A 57 8.33 -0.73 -1.38
CA TYR A 57 7.78 -1.53 -2.45
C TYR A 57 7.72 -0.73 -3.76
N ARG A 58 7.13 0.46 -3.72
CA ARG A 58 7.05 1.35 -4.89
C ARG A 58 8.43 1.73 -5.44
N TYR A 59 9.37 2.07 -4.57
CA TYR A 59 10.75 2.40 -4.95
C TYR A 59 11.44 1.23 -5.66
N GLU A 60 11.28 0.00 -5.16
CA GLU A 60 11.82 -1.22 -5.78
C GLU A 60 11.23 -1.51 -7.16
N GLN A 61 10.03 -0.99 -7.45
CA GLN A 61 9.41 -1.07 -8.78
C GLN A 61 9.86 0.06 -9.73
N GLY A 62 10.76 0.95 -9.29
CA GLY A 62 11.24 2.07 -10.10
C GLY A 62 10.21 3.18 -10.34
N ILE A 63 9.12 3.18 -9.58
CA ILE A 63 8.04 4.16 -9.70
C ILE A 63 8.27 5.29 -8.69
N LYS A 64 8.29 6.54 -9.14
CA LYS A 64 8.26 7.74 -8.29
C LYS A 64 6.86 8.35 -8.39
N ALA A 65 6.17 8.59 -7.27
CA ALA A 65 4.91 9.32 -7.34
C ALA A 65 5.16 10.82 -7.54
N GLY A 66 4.19 11.52 -8.13
CA GLY A 66 4.27 12.98 -8.33
C GLY A 66 4.50 13.76 -7.02
N ASP A 67 4.01 13.24 -5.91
CA ASP A 67 4.11 13.86 -4.58
C ASP A 67 5.41 13.48 -3.84
N ASP A 68 6.16 12.48 -4.32
CA ASP A 68 7.44 12.06 -3.73
C ASP A 68 8.63 12.96 -4.17
N ILE A 69 8.36 14.04 -4.91
CA ILE A 69 9.35 15.02 -5.41
C ILE A 69 9.56 16.17 -4.40
N GLN A 70 8.80 16.21 -3.30
CA GLN A 70 8.99 17.20 -2.22
C GLN A 70 9.84 16.63 -1.09
N GLU A 71 11.15 16.54 -1.32
CA GLU A 71 12.22 16.69 -0.32
C GLU A 71 13.51 17.16 -1.01
#